data_AF-A0A521ZXX7-F1
#
_entry.id   AF-A0A521ZXX7-F1
#
_cell.length_a   1.000
_cell.length_b   1.000
_cell.length_c   1.000
_cell.angle_alpha   90.00
_cell.angle_beta   90.00
_cell.angle_gamma   90.00
#
_symmetry.space_group_name_H-M   'P 1'
#
loop_
_entity.id
_entity.type
_entity.pdbx_description
1 polymer ?
#
loop_
_entity_poly.entity_id
_entity_poly.type
_entity_poly.pdbx_seq_one_letter_code
_entity_poly.pdbx_strand_id
1 'polypeptide(L)'
;MSEMRRRELLKSSASALLAATMAPAGRLALADTPGHRSIDLDKLSIIHSDEGVLLSYSVRFDLPRDLEQALSKGIAVVFVAEANVFRKRWYWTDQVRSETSRRWRLAYQPLTRRWKLTLDGLGRHFTNLNDAMDALRRTDRWRIADPIPGADEQDCYVDFSFRLDTDELPRPLQIGLGGRPEWNLDVQRRAWVPALR
;
A
#
# COMPACT_ATOMS: atom_id res chain seq x y z
N MET A 1 -10.65 3.80 66.63
CA MET A 1 -11.31 5.10 66.40
C MET A 1 -11.82 5.11 64.97
N SER A 2 -13.15 5.22 64.83
CA SER A 2 -13.98 5.26 63.60
C SER A 2 -13.89 4.02 62.70
N GLU A 3 -14.69 2.96 62.88
CA GLU A 3 -16.12 2.86 62.52
C GLU A 3 -16.61 3.84 61.44
N MET A 4 -16.87 3.34 60.24
CA MET A 4 -18.12 3.61 59.52
C MET A 4 -18.49 2.37 58.70
N ARG A 5 -19.71 1.91 58.97
CA ARG A 5 -20.37 0.68 58.51
C ARG A 5 -21.57 1.10 57.66
N ARG A 6 -22.03 0.19 56.79
CA ARG A 6 -23.34 0.15 56.08
C ARG A 6 -23.32 0.93 54.75
N ARG A 7 -23.69 0.35 53.61
CA ARG A 7 -24.67 -0.72 53.30
C ARG A 7 -24.15 -1.51 52.08
N GLU A 8 -24.01 -2.84 52.10
CA GLU A 8 -25.07 -3.86 52.08
C GLU A 8 -26.13 -3.57 51.03
N LEU A 9 -26.00 -4.16 49.84
CA LEU A 9 -27.07 -4.92 49.17
C LEU A 9 -26.36 -5.89 48.20
N LEU A 10 -26.09 -7.12 48.65
CA LEU A 10 -26.99 -8.29 48.50
C LEU A 10 -26.89 -8.87 47.09
N LYS A 11 -26.02 -9.87 46.92
CA LYS A 11 -26.38 -11.32 46.89
C LYS A 11 -27.13 -11.69 45.62
N SER A 12 -26.54 -12.56 44.81
CA SER A 12 -26.85 -14.00 44.93
C SER A 12 -26.11 -14.78 43.85
N SER A 13 -25.11 -15.54 44.27
CA SER A 13 -24.61 -16.72 43.57
C SER A 13 -25.70 -17.79 43.57
N ALA A 14 -26.15 -18.21 42.39
CA ALA A 14 -26.90 -19.45 42.20
C ALA A 14 -26.47 -20.08 40.87
N SER A 15 -25.57 -21.06 41.00
CA SER A 15 -25.30 -22.07 39.99
C SER A 15 -26.58 -22.88 39.72
N ALA A 16 -26.92 -23.14 38.45
CA ALA A 16 -27.35 -24.45 37.97
C ALA A 16 -27.88 -24.40 36.52
N LEU A 17 -27.25 -25.25 35.70
CA LEU A 17 -27.85 -26.10 34.66
C LEU A 17 -28.32 -25.47 33.33
N LEU A 18 -27.46 -25.70 32.32
CA LEU A 18 -27.73 -26.58 31.18
C LEU A 18 -29.03 -26.33 30.39
N ALA A 19 -28.90 -25.55 29.31
CA ALA A 19 -29.65 -25.80 28.09
C ALA A 19 -28.75 -25.48 26.89
N ALA A 20 -28.22 -26.54 26.30
CA ALA A 20 -27.54 -26.50 25.02
C ALA A 20 -28.54 -26.10 23.93
N THR A 21 -28.28 -25.00 23.26
CA THR A 21 -28.77 -24.79 21.89
C THR A 21 -27.57 -24.45 21.03
N MET A 22 -27.09 -25.47 20.33
CA MET A 22 -26.16 -25.35 19.21
C MET A 22 -26.68 -24.35 18.20
N ALA A 23 -25.95 -23.25 18.02
CA ALA A 23 -25.98 -22.47 16.80
C ALA A 23 -24.51 -22.20 16.42
N PRO A 24 -23.98 -22.82 15.34
CA PRO A 24 -22.66 -22.47 14.86
C PRO A 24 -22.76 -21.07 14.23
N ALA A 25 -22.46 -20.04 15.03
CA ALA A 25 -22.22 -18.70 14.52
C ALA A 25 -21.04 -18.79 13.55
N GLY A 26 -21.35 -18.54 12.28
CA GLY A 26 -20.44 -18.72 11.16
C GLY A 26 -19.09 -18.09 11.44
N ARG A 27 -18.03 -18.86 11.20
CA ARG A 27 -16.68 -18.33 11.04
C ARG A 27 -16.79 -17.26 9.96
N LEU A 28 -16.64 -15.99 10.35
CA LEU A 28 -16.19 -14.93 9.46
C LEU A 28 -14.83 -15.40 8.94
N ALA A 29 -14.87 -16.12 7.82
CA ALA A 29 -13.74 -16.19 6.93
C ALA A 29 -13.41 -14.73 6.62
N LEU A 30 -12.28 -14.25 7.13
CA LEU A 30 -11.58 -13.19 6.44
C LEU A 30 -11.38 -13.73 5.03
N ALA A 31 -12.25 -13.28 4.13
CA ALA A 31 -12.01 -13.41 2.71
C ALA A 31 -10.71 -12.65 2.48
N ASP A 32 -9.60 -13.38 2.51
CA ASP A 32 -8.38 -13.01 1.81
C ASP A 32 -8.81 -13.00 0.35
N THR A 33 -9.39 -11.88 -0.08
CA THR A 33 -9.79 -11.67 -1.46
C THR A 33 -8.46 -11.64 -2.20
N PRO A 34 -8.11 -12.65 -3.02
CA PRO A 34 -6.88 -12.60 -3.78
C PRO A 34 -7.09 -11.47 -4.78
N GLY A 35 -6.60 -10.29 -4.43
CA GLY A 35 -6.61 -9.12 -5.28
C GLY A 35 -5.96 -9.49 -6.60
N HIS A 36 -6.68 -9.21 -7.68
CA HIS A 36 -6.35 -9.56 -9.05
C HIS A 36 -4.88 -9.21 -9.39
N ARG A 37 -4.04 -10.23 -9.53
CA ARG A 37 -2.62 -10.05 -9.91
C ARG A 37 -2.49 -9.72 -11.38
N SER A 38 -2.23 -8.45 -11.65
CA SER A 38 -1.75 -7.95 -12.95
C SER A 38 -0.34 -7.34 -12.84
N ILE A 39 0.15 -7.10 -11.61
CA ILE A 39 1.50 -6.60 -11.33
C ILE A 39 2.31 -7.62 -10.55
N ASP A 40 3.49 -7.96 -11.08
CA ASP A 40 4.49 -8.77 -10.40
C ASP A 40 5.59 -7.88 -9.78
N LEU A 41 5.79 -7.98 -8.48
CA LEU A 41 6.90 -7.32 -7.78
C LEU A 41 8.16 -8.19 -7.88
N ASP A 42 9.01 -7.86 -8.85
CA ASP A 42 10.25 -8.59 -9.19
C ASP A 42 11.32 -8.43 -8.11
N LYS A 43 11.51 -7.19 -7.61
CA LYS A 43 12.47 -6.89 -6.56
C LYS A 43 11.89 -5.92 -5.55
N LEU A 44 12.10 -6.21 -4.28
CA LEU A 44 11.88 -5.31 -3.17
C LEU A 44 13.06 -5.45 -2.22
N SER A 45 13.85 -4.40 -2.05
CA SER A 45 15.03 -4.39 -1.20
C SER A 45 14.95 -3.18 -0.28
N ILE A 46 15.01 -3.46 1.02
CA ILE A 46 15.09 -2.45 2.07
C ILE A 46 16.51 -2.48 2.60
N ILE A 47 17.12 -1.32 2.77
CA ILE A 47 18.44 -1.14 3.37
C ILE A 47 18.29 -0.11 4.49
N HIS A 48 18.78 -0.46 5.67
CA HIS A 48 18.93 0.48 6.77
C HIS A 48 20.36 1.03 6.74
N SER A 49 20.51 2.35 6.75
CA SER A 49 21.79 3.07 6.74
C SER A 49 21.72 4.30 7.64
N ASP A 50 22.85 4.97 7.89
CA ASP A 50 22.88 6.24 8.65
C ASP A 50 22.08 7.38 7.99
N GLU A 51 21.84 7.29 6.67
CA GLU A 51 20.94 8.19 5.95
C GLU A 51 19.45 7.84 6.16
N GLY A 52 19.12 6.78 6.88
CA GLY A 52 17.76 6.31 7.11
C GLY A 52 17.42 5.01 6.40
N VAL A 53 16.12 4.75 6.30
CA VAL A 53 15.61 3.55 5.62
C VAL A 53 15.46 3.84 4.14
N LEU A 54 16.20 3.10 3.31
CA LEU A 54 16.19 3.20 1.86
C LEU A 54 15.43 2.01 1.26
N LEU A 55 14.54 2.30 0.34
CA LEU A 55 13.75 1.33 -0.42
C LEU A 55 14.16 1.35 -1.89
N SER A 56 14.38 0.17 -2.45
CA SER A 56 14.53 -0.04 -3.89
C SER A 56 13.54 -1.09 -4.35
N TYR A 57 12.78 -0.78 -5.40
CA TYR A 57 11.78 -1.70 -5.95
C TYR A 57 11.88 -1.80 -7.47
N SER A 58 11.44 -2.94 -7.99
CA SER A 58 11.25 -3.22 -9.41
C SER A 58 9.92 -3.95 -9.58
N VAL A 59 8.98 -3.34 -10.28
CA VAL A 59 7.69 -3.94 -10.62
C VAL A 59 7.65 -4.27 -12.11
N ARG A 60 6.97 -5.35 -12.46
CA ARG A 60 6.76 -5.81 -13.84
C ARG A 60 5.27 -5.96 -14.06
N PHE A 61 4.75 -5.17 -15.00
CA PHE A 61 3.36 -5.23 -15.41
C PHE A 61 3.23 -4.72 -16.82
N ASP A 62 2.22 -5.20 -17.53
CA ASP A 62 1.86 -4.72 -18.85
C ASP A 62 0.69 -3.75 -18.75
N LEU A 63 0.61 -2.76 -19.63
CA LEU A 63 -0.53 -1.85 -19.65
C LEU A 63 -1.70 -2.50 -20.41
N PRO A 64 -2.89 -2.59 -19.81
CA PRO A 64 -4.11 -2.89 -20.54
C PRO A 64 -4.25 -2.04 -21.80
N ARG A 65 -4.67 -2.66 -22.91
CA ARG A 65 -4.81 -1.99 -24.22
C ARG A 65 -5.67 -0.74 -24.15
N ASP A 66 -6.69 -0.74 -23.31
CA ASP A 66 -7.56 0.40 -23.13
C ASP A 66 -6.85 1.60 -22.48
N LEU A 67 -5.91 1.37 -21.54
CA LEU A 67 -5.05 2.42 -20.97
C LEU A 67 -4.11 2.98 -22.02
N GLU A 68 -3.52 2.11 -22.85
CA GLU A 68 -2.66 2.54 -23.97
C GLU A 68 -3.43 3.42 -24.95
N GLN A 69 -4.67 3.05 -25.27
CA GLN A 69 -5.55 3.85 -26.12
C GLN A 69 -5.93 5.20 -25.47
N ALA A 70 -6.22 5.21 -24.17
CA ALA A 70 -6.50 6.44 -23.43
C ALA A 70 -5.28 7.37 -23.42
N LEU A 71 -4.10 6.82 -23.12
CA LEU A 71 -2.82 7.52 -23.19
C LEU A 71 -2.58 8.10 -24.58
N SER A 72 -2.81 7.33 -25.65
CA SER A 72 -2.65 7.78 -27.04
C SER A 72 -3.58 8.95 -27.39
N LYS A 73 -4.74 9.04 -26.73
CA LYS A 73 -5.69 10.18 -26.83
C LYS A 73 -5.29 11.38 -25.97
N GLY A 74 -4.16 11.33 -25.28
CA GLY A 74 -3.65 12.40 -24.42
C GLY A 74 -4.22 12.39 -22.99
N ILE A 75 -4.91 11.32 -22.59
CA ILE A 75 -5.43 11.18 -21.22
C ILE A 75 -4.27 10.74 -20.34
N ALA A 76 -4.01 11.49 -19.27
CA ALA A 76 -2.94 11.15 -18.34
C ALA A 76 -3.35 10.01 -17.41
N VAL A 77 -2.39 9.17 -17.09
CA VAL A 77 -2.53 8.03 -16.18
C VAL A 77 -1.58 8.24 -15.01
N VAL A 78 -2.06 8.00 -13.78
CA VAL A 78 -1.28 8.22 -12.56
C VAL A 78 -1.03 6.91 -11.86
N PHE A 79 0.23 6.67 -11.49
CA PHE A 79 0.64 5.55 -10.66
C PHE A 79 1.15 6.09 -9.34
N VAL A 80 0.82 5.39 -8.25
CA VAL A 80 1.19 5.78 -6.90
C VAL A 80 1.94 4.62 -6.26
N ALA A 81 3.14 4.91 -5.77
CA ALA A 81 3.91 4.01 -4.94
C ALA A 81 3.88 4.56 -3.51
N GLU A 82 3.37 3.80 -2.55
CA GLU A 82 3.31 4.20 -1.14
C GLU A 82 4.21 3.26 -0.33
N ALA A 83 4.96 3.82 0.62
CA ALA A 83 5.78 3.06 1.54
C ALA A 83 5.57 3.60 2.95
N ASN A 84 4.99 2.74 3.78
CA ASN A 84 4.64 3.05 5.16
C ASN A 84 5.50 2.23 6.10
N VAL A 85 6.26 2.91 6.96
CA VAL A 85 7.09 2.27 7.99
C VAL A 85 6.29 2.22 9.28
N PHE A 86 6.07 1.02 9.77
CA PHE A 86 5.37 0.75 11.01
C PHE A 86 6.31 0.16 12.04
N ARG A 87 6.08 0.51 13.30
CA ARG A 87 6.64 -0.20 14.44
C ARG A 87 5.56 -1.09 15.04
N LYS A 88 5.85 -2.39 15.09
CA LYS A 88 5.04 -3.38 15.78
C LYS A 88 5.02 -3.11 17.27
N ARG A 89 3.84 -3.16 17.87
CA ARG A 89 3.68 -3.00 19.32
C ARG A 89 2.68 -4.03 19.85
N TRP A 90 2.88 -4.53 21.08
CA TRP A 90 2.24 -5.78 21.53
C TRP A 90 0.77 -5.68 22.01
N TYR A 91 0.27 -4.52 22.42
CA TYR A 91 -1.04 -4.37 23.08
C TYR A 91 -1.99 -3.32 22.46
N TRP A 92 -1.67 -2.80 21.28
CA TRP A 92 -2.51 -1.83 20.56
C TRP A 92 -2.16 -1.83 19.06
N THR A 93 -2.74 -0.93 18.28
CA THR A 93 -2.43 -0.70 16.86
C THR A 93 -0.96 -0.34 16.62
N ASP A 94 -0.40 -0.83 15.52
CA ASP A 94 0.97 -0.52 15.09
C ASP A 94 1.17 0.99 14.92
N GLN A 95 2.33 1.48 15.35
CA GLN A 95 2.64 2.90 15.27
C GLN A 95 3.21 3.23 13.88
N VAL A 96 2.55 4.11 13.14
CA VAL A 96 3.13 4.71 11.91
C VAL A 96 4.33 5.57 12.31
N ARG A 97 5.50 5.25 11.77
CA ARG A 97 6.73 6.02 11.95
C ARG A 97 6.98 7.01 10.84
N SER A 98 6.69 6.60 9.61
CA SER A 98 6.84 7.42 8.41
C SER A 98 5.89 6.93 7.34
N GLU A 99 5.31 7.86 6.62
CA GLU A 99 4.47 7.61 5.45
C GLU A 99 5.03 8.45 4.31
N THR A 100 5.37 7.78 3.22
CA THR A 100 5.85 8.45 2.02
C THR A 100 5.16 7.89 0.79
N SER A 101 4.84 8.76 -0.15
CA SER A 101 4.22 8.39 -1.42
C SER A 101 4.95 9.06 -2.57
N ARG A 102 5.17 8.32 -3.65
CA ARG A 102 5.64 8.85 -4.94
C ARG A 102 4.54 8.76 -5.97
N ARG A 103 4.27 9.88 -6.64
CA ARG A 103 3.25 9.94 -7.69
C ARG A 103 3.91 10.13 -9.04
N TRP A 104 3.53 9.26 -9.97
CA TRP A 104 4.01 9.25 -11.33
C TRP A 104 2.86 9.54 -12.28
N ARG A 105 2.95 10.64 -13.01
CA ARG A 105 1.97 10.99 -14.05
C ARG A 105 2.56 10.76 -15.42
N LEU A 106 2.00 9.80 -16.16
CA LEU A 106 2.35 9.50 -17.54
C LEU A 106 1.29 10.10 -18.48
N ALA A 107 1.73 10.87 -19.47
CA ALA A 107 0.83 11.43 -20.48
C ALA A 107 1.53 11.48 -21.86
N TYR A 108 0.76 11.25 -22.92
CA TYR A 108 1.23 11.48 -24.29
C TYR A 108 0.95 12.93 -24.71
N GLN A 109 1.90 13.54 -25.40
CA GLN A 109 1.76 14.87 -26.01
C GLN A 109 1.62 14.72 -27.53
N PRO A 110 0.41 14.83 -28.11
CA PRO A 110 0.19 14.55 -29.53
C PRO A 110 0.95 15.49 -30.47
N LEU A 111 1.09 16.76 -30.08
CA LEU A 111 1.76 17.78 -30.90
C LEU A 111 3.26 17.51 -31.06
N THR A 112 3.92 17.12 -29.97
CA THR A 112 5.36 16.84 -29.95
C THR A 112 5.66 15.36 -30.20
N ARG A 113 4.63 14.51 -30.21
CA ARG A 113 4.71 13.04 -30.26
C ARG A 113 5.65 12.46 -29.20
N ARG A 114 5.66 13.08 -28.01
CA ARG A 114 6.51 12.68 -26.88
C ARG A 114 5.68 12.21 -25.70
N TRP A 115 6.23 11.26 -24.97
CA TRP A 115 5.73 10.84 -23.67
C TRP A 115 6.31 11.76 -22.61
N LYS A 116 5.47 12.20 -21.66
CA LYS A 116 5.89 12.98 -20.50
C LYS A 116 5.59 12.15 -19.25
N LEU A 117 6.64 11.82 -18.50
CA LEU A 117 6.54 11.19 -17.19
C LEU A 117 6.90 12.24 -16.13
N THR A 118 6.01 12.51 -15.19
CA THR A 118 6.22 13.47 -14.11
C THR A 118 6.29 12.73 -12.78
N LEU A 119 7.40 12.85 -12.07
CA LEU A 119 7.58 12.34 -10.71
C LEU A 119 7.58 13.52 -9.75
N ASP A 120 6.58 13.62 -8.86
CA ASP A 120 6.52 14.64 -7.81
C ASP A 120 6.84 16.07 -8.32
N GLY A 121 6.34 16.42 -9.51
CA GLY A 121 6.55 17.71 -10.18
C GLY A 121 7.73 17.77 -11.15
N LEU A 122 8.66 16.83 -11.11
CA LEU A 122 9.79 16.74 -12.04
C LEU A 122 9.40 15.94 -13.28
N GLY A 123 9.27 16.66 -14.41
CA GLY A 123 8.92 16.09 -15.71
C GLY A 123 10.13 15.62 -16.51
N ARG A 124 10.05 14.43 -17.09
CA ARG A 124 10.99 13.88 -18.08
C ARG A 124 10.25 13.51 -19.35
N HIS A 125 10.88 13.75 -20.50
CA HIS A 125 10.31 13.41 -21.80
C HIS A 125 10.97 12.17 -22.38
N PHE A 126 10.17 11.33 -23.04
CA PHE A 126 10.58 10.09 -23.68
C PHE A 126 10.00 10.02 -25.10
N THR A 127 10.68 9.30 -25.98
CA THR A 127 10.23 9.06 -27.36
C THR A 127 9.35 7.81 -27.45
N ASN A 128 9.64 6.79 -26.64
CA ASN A 128 8.92 5.51 -26.61
C ASN A 128 8.15 5.34 -25.28
N LEU A 129 7.02 4.63 -25.34
CA LEU A 129 6.22 4.29 -24.17
C LEU A 129 7.00 3.35 -23.24
N ASN A 130 7.66 2.34 -23.81
CA ASN A 130 8.43 1.37 -23.04
C ASN A 130 9.54 2.02 -22.21
N ASP A 131 10.26 2.99 -22.76
CA ASP A 131 11.31 3.71 -22.02
C ASP A 131 10.74 4.50 -20.82
N ALA A 132 9.56 5.10 -21.00
CA ALA A 132 8.86 5.80 -19.91
C ALA A 132 8.37 4.80 -18.84
N MET A 133 7.87 3.64 -19.28
CA MET A 133 7.42 2.56 -18.40
C MET A 133 8.58 1.96 -17.59
N ASP A 134 9.74 1.75 -18.19
CA ASP A 134 10.90 1.21 -17.49
C ASP A 134 11.42 2.17 -16.41
N ALA A 135 11.37 3.48 -16.68
CA ALA A 135 11.69 4.51 -15.68
C ALA A 135 10.68 4.55 -14.51
N LEU A 136 9.42 4.18 -14.75
CA LEU A 136 8.36 4.09 -13.74
C LEU A 136 8.47 2.82 -12.90
N ARG A 137 8.74 1.69 -13.56
CA ARG A 137 8.77 0.33 -12.99
C ARG A 137 9.87 0.16 -11.95
N ARG A 138 10.96 0.92 -12.07
CA ARG A 138 12.12 0.81 -11.21
C ARG A 138 12.41 2.11 -10.48
N THR A 139 12.56 2.01 -9.17
CA THR A 139 13.07 3.10 -8.35
C THR A 139 14.13 2.56 -7.40
N ASP A 140 15.28 3.23 -7.38
CA ASP A 140 16.41 2.88 -6.51
C ASP A 140 16.60 3.98 -5.44
N ARG A 141 17.08 3.58 -4.25
CA ARG A 141 17.46 4.48 -3.14
C ARG A 141 16.39 5.51 -2.77
N TRP A 142 15.12 5.11 -2.73
CA TRP A 142 14.07 5.96 -2.20
C TRP A 142 14.15 5.98 -0.67
N ARG A 143 14.47 7.14 -0.09
CA ARG A 143 14.41 7.33 1.37
C ARG A 143 12.95 7.35 1.82
N ILE A 144 12.59 6.40 2.69
CA ILE A 144 11.21 6.23 3.18
C ILE A 144 11.03 6.62 4.65
N ALA A 145 12.12 6.61 5.44
CA ALA A 145 12.12 7.04 6.83
C ALA A 145 13.50 7.53 7.25
N ASP A 146 13.54 8.30 8.33
CA ASP A 146 14.77 8.64 9.05
C ASP A 146 15.40 7.41 9.74
N PRO A 147 16.66 7.51 10.20
CA PRO A 147 17.34 6.41 10.88
C PRO A 147 16.52 5.89 12.06
N ILE A 148 16.34 4.57 12.12
CA ILE A 148 15.59 3.93 13.20
C ILE A 148 16.57 3.64 14.34
N PRO A 149 16.27 4.03 15.59
CA PRO A 149 17.12 3.68 16.73
C PRO A 149 17.24 2.16 16.88
N GLY A 150 18.44 1.65 17.16
CA GLY A 150 18.74 0.21 17.25
C GLY A 150 17.82 -0.61 18.16
N ALA A 151 17.23 0.01 19.19
CA ALA A 151 16.27 -0.65 20.07
C ALA A 151 14.94 -1.03 19.39
N ASP A 152 14.59 -0.35 18.29
CA ASP A 152 13.30 -0.49 17.61
C ASP A 152 13.42 -1.20 16.25
N GLU A 153 14.64 -1.48 15.77
CA GLU A 153 14.90 -2.03 14.43
C GLU A 153 14.19 -3.37 14.18
N GLN A 154 14.19 -4.26 15.18
CA GLN A 154 13.65 -5.62 15.05
C GLN A 154 12.11 -5.66 14.98
N ASP A 155 11.46 -4.60 15.45
CA ASP A 155 10.01 -4.48 15.47
C ASP A 155 9.47 -3.67 14.29
N CYS A 156 10.33 -3.19 13.39
CA CYS A 156 9.90 -2.35 12.28
C CYS A 156 9.66 -3.14 11.00
N TYR A 157 8.54 -2.86 10.34
CA TYR A 157 8.21 -3.39 9.01
C TYR A 157 7.76 -2.28 8.08
N VAL A 158 7.94 -2.51 6.79
CA VAL A 158 7.49 -1.63 5.71
C VAL A 158 6.31 -2.29 5.01
N ASP A 159 5.22 -1.55 4.86
CA ASP A 159 4.14 -1.88 3.95
C ASP A 159 4.33 -1.07 2.67
N PHE A 160 4.63 -1.77 1.57
CA PHE A 160 4.81 -1.18 0.26
C PHE A 160 3.58 -1.48 -0.59
N SER A 161 2.99 -0.45 -1.20
CA SER A 161 1.95 -0.59 -2.20
C SER A 161 2.38 0.10 -3.49
N PHE A 162 2.06 -0.50 -4.62
CA PHE A 162 2.16 0.14 -5.93
C PHE A 162 0.85 -0.08 -6.65
N ARG A 163 0.20 1.00 -7.06
CA ARG A 163 -1.13 0.94 -7.68
C ARG A 163 -1.30 1.97 -8.77
N LEU A 164 -2.21 1.67 -9.69
CA LEU A 164 -2.79 2.63 -10.60
C LEU A 164 -3.87 3.45 -9.87
N ASP A 165 -3.73 4.77 -9.90
CA ASP A 165 -4.76 5.68 -9.39
C ASP A 165 -5.83 5.88 -10.47
N THR A 166 -7.00 5.28 -10.22
CA THR A 166 -8.15 5.35 -11.14
C THR A 166 -9.08 6.52 -10.82
N ASP A 167 -8.92 7.17 -9.66
CA ASP A 167 -9.73 8.32 -9.27
C ASP A 167 -9.42 9.55 -10.12
N GLU A 168 -8.16 9.67 -10.57
CA GLU A 168 -7.73 10.73 -11.50
C GLU A 168 -8.18 10.51 -12.96
N LEU A 169 -8.69 9.33 -13.31
CA LEU A 169 -9.16 9.07 -14.67
C LEU A 169 -10.48 9.80 -14.93
N PRO A 170 -10.71 10.32 -16.16
CA PRO A 170 -12.00 10.88 -16.54
C PRO A 170 -13.16 9.92 -16.24
N ARG A 171 -14.26 10.45 -15.71
CA ARG A 171 -15.48 9.68 -15.35
C ARG A 171 -15.96 8.70 -16.44
N PRO A 172 -15.94 9.04 -17.74
CA PRO A 172 -16.32 8.08 -18.78
C PRO A 172 -15.44 6.83 -18.82
N LEU A 173 -14.14 6.97 -18.54
CA LEU A 173 -13.24 5.82 -18.43
C LEU A 173 -13.51 5.04 -17.14
N GLN A 174 -13.84 5.72 -16.03
CA GLN A 174 -14.17 5.07 -14.75
C GLN A 174 -15.34 4.09 -14.86
N ILE A 175 -16.35 4.39 -15.68
CA ILE A 175 -17.52 3.51 -15.88
C ILE A 175 -17.11 2.21 -16.59
N GLY A 176 -16.07 2.25 -17.43
CA GLY A 176 -15.48 1.05 -18.04
C GLY A 176 -14.63 0.21 -17.08
N LEU A 177 -14.26 0.74 -15.90
CA LEU A 177 -13.42 0.07 -14.90
C LEU A 177 -14.20 -0.84 -13.96
N GLY A 178 -15.49 -0.55 -13.74
CA GLY A 178 -16.36 -1.27 -12.82
C GLY A 178 -16.73 -2.67 -13.31
N GLY A 179 -15.76 -3.58 -13.34
CA GLY A 179 -15.98 -5.00 -13.67
C GLY A 179 -14.86 -5.68 -14.43
N ARG A 180 -13.77 -4.99 -14.78
CA ARG A 180 -12.64 -5.58 -15.52
C ARG A 180 -11.43 -5.85 -14.62
N PRO A 181 -11.09 -7.13 -14.34
CA PRO A 181 -9.89 -7.57 -13.63
C PRO A 181 -8.58 -6.92 -14.07
N GLU A 182 -8.46 -6.73 -15.38
CA GLU A 182 -7.22 -6.35 -16.06
C GLU A 182 -6.77 -4.92 -15.74
N TRP A 183 -7.69 -4.06 -15.29
CA TRP A 183 -7.40 -2.66 -14.97
C TRP A 183 -6.99 -2.43 -13.51
N ASN A 184 -7.23 -3.40 -12.63
CA ASN A 184 -6.81 -3.31 -11.24
C ASN A 184 -5.32 -3.67 -11.15
N LEU A 185 -4.51 -2.71 -11.59
CA LEU A 185 -3.06 -2.75 -11.49
C LEU A 185 -2.67 -2.36 -10.07
N ASP A 186 -2.65 -3.34 -9.16
CA ASP A 186 -2.18 -3.16 -7.79
C ASP A 186 -1.25 -4.30 -7.34
N VAL A 187 -0.28 -3.94 -6.51
CA VAL A 187 0.52 -4.90 -5.76
C VAL A 187 0.83 -4.32 -4.39
N GLN A 188 0.62 -5.13 -3.36
CA GLN A 188 1.01 -4.81 -2.00
C GLN A 188 1.97 -5.87 -1.48
N ARG A 189 3.02 -5.44 -0.79
CA ARG A 189 3.96 -6.33 -0.11
C ARG A 189 4.44 -5.71 1.20
N ARG A 190 4.32 -6.52 2.25
CA ARG A 190 4.95 -6.26 3.54
C ARG A 190 6.34 -6.90 3.60
N ALA A 191 7.32 -6.16 4.09
CA ALA A 191 8.67 -6.67 4.32
C ALA A 191 9.24 -6.10 5.62
N TRP A 192 10.04 -6.90 6.32
CA TRP A 192 10.72 -6.47 7.55
C TRP A 192 11.91 -5.57 7.22
N VAL A 193 12.15 -4.58 8.08
CA VAL A 193 13.35 -3.76 7.96
C VAL A 193 14.54 -4.60 8.46
N PRO A 194 15.60 -4.80 7.65
CA PRO A 194 16.80 -5.47 8.12
C PRO A 194 17.55 -4.59 9.13
N ALA A 195 18.34 -5.22 10.01
CA ALA A 195 19.22 -4.50 10.93
C ALA A 195 20.19 -3.58 10.18
N LEU A 196 20.65 -2.52 10.87
CA LEU A 196 21.63 -1.58 10.35
C LEU A 196 22.87 -2.33 9.79
N ARG A 197 23.27 -1.98 8.56
CA ARG A 197 24.48 -2.52 7.91
C ARG A 197 25.59 -1.49 7.87
#